data_AF-B0EIE3-F1
#
_entry.id   AF-B0EIE3-F1
#
_cell.length_a   1.000
_cell.length_b   1.000
_cell.length_c   1.000
_cell.angle_alpha   90.00
_cell.angle_beta   90.00
_cell.angle_gamma   90.00
#
_symmetry.space_group_name_H-M   'P 1'
#
loop_
_entity.id
_entity.type
_entity.pdbx_description
1 polymer ?
#
loop_
_entity_poly.entity_id
_entity_poly.type
_entity_poly.pdbx_seq_one_letter_code
_entity_poly.pdbx_strand_id
1 'polypeptide(L)'
;MNQLTAEEERKVCPNAQDPMNWYICDDACVINEELHKTIVNELYQAYKLQCVNPEEHFCETGYDYYLTELKADSKSPMNHYYIATFTKYDSTGKKLDTITLPSLPTSIIGMIFTPVEDQLIRLHDSEEFCGHYMFPYCILNKHLPFWGGYVGSHFEIEWDDRSYLINKDKYPEFDYKFIAQSTFVQNLKLVDQKAGVPFLNERI
;
A
#
# COMPACT_ATOMS: atom_id res chain seq x y z
N MET A 1 14.27 24.37 9.74
CA MET A 1 13.14 23.42 9.65
C MET A 1 13.20 22.57 10.89
N ASN A 2 12.20 22.67 11.76
CA ASN A 2 12.09 21.76 12.90
C ASN A 2 11.75 20.38 12.33
N GLN A 3 12.55 19.37 12.67
CA GLN A 3 12.22 17.98 12.33
C GLN A 3 10.99 17.59 13.14
N LEU A 4 9.93 17.18 12.47
CA LEU A 4 8.81 16.48 13.12
C LEU A 4 9.36 15.19 13.73
N THR A 5 8.97 14.90 14.97
CA THR A 5 9.22 13.59 15.56
C THR A 5 8.37 12.53 14.86
N ALA A 6 8.76 11.26 14.92
CA ALA A 6 7.99 10.17 14.28
C ALA A 6 6.54 10.06 14.80
N GLU A 7 6.28 10.49 16.03
CA GLU A 7 4.93 10.53 16.61
C GLU A 7 4.11 11.70 16.05
N GLU A 8 4.71 12.90 15.95
CA GLU A 8 4.07 14.05 15.31
C GLU A 8 3.83 13.79 13.82
N GLU A 9 4.76 13.10 13.16
CA GLU A 9 4.62 12.69 11.77
C GLU A 9 3.44 11.75 11.57
N ARG A 10 3.23 10.74 12.42
CA ARG A 10 2.06 9.84 12.32
C ARG A 10 0.73 10.57 12.48
N LYS A 11 0.70 11.65 13.27
CA LYS A 11 -0.48 12.47 13.44
C LYS A 11 -0.79 13.32 12.20
N VAL A 12 0.25 13.81 11.52
CA VAL A 12 0.14 14.72 10.38
C VAL A 12 0.02 13.95 9.07
N CYS A 13 0.75 12.84 8.96
CA CYS A 13 0.92 11.94 7.82
C CYS A 13 0.72 10.49 8.24
N PRO A 14 -0.50 10.10 8.66
CA PRO A 14 -0.82 8.73 9.08
C PRO A 14 -0.54 7.68 8.00
N ASN A 15 -0.58 8.05 6.71
CA ASN A 15 -0.35 7.18 5.56
C ASN A 15 -1.13 5.86 5.70
N ALA A 16 -2.45 5.99 5.86
CA ALA A 16 -3.34 4.87 6.17
C ALA A 16 -3.38 3.79 5.08
N GLN A 17 -2.91 4.08 3.87
CA GLN A 17 -2.83 3.12 2.77
C GLN A 17 -1.63 2.18 2.87
N ASP A 18 -0.62 2.49 3.69
CA ASP A 18 0.54 1.63 3.87
C ASP A 18 0.28 0.52 4.92
N PRO A 19 0.38 -0.76 4.56
CA PRO A 19 0.29 -1.88 5.50
C PRO A 19 1.17 -1.79 6.73
N MET A 20 2.30 -1.08 6.65
CA MET A 20 3.18 -0.85 7.81
C MET A 20 2.55 0.02 8.89
N ASN A 21 1.54 0.82 8.52
CA ASN A 21 0.79 1.66 9.43
C ASN A 21 -0.54 1.04 9.86
N TRP A 22 -0.86 -0.17 9.40
CA TRP A 22 -2.04 -0.89 9.88
C TRP A 22 -1.79 -1.50 11.25
N TYR A 23 -2.85 -1.53 12.07
CA TYR A 23 -2.84 -2.16 13.36
C TYR A 23 -2.97 -3.68 13.22
N ILE A 24 -2.12 -4.42 13.92
CA ILE A 24 -2.23 -5.87 14.01
C ILE A 24 -3.37 -6.19 14.98
N CYS A 25 -4.53 -6.55 14.42
CA CYS A 25 -5.78 -6.75 15.12
C CYS A 25 -6.06 -8.24 15.26
N ASP A 26 -5.95 -8.78 16.48
CA ASP A 26 -6.32 -10.15 16.80
C ASP A 26 -7.85 -10.31 17.00
N ASP A 27 -8.31 -11.54 17.30
CA ASP A 27 -9.74 -11.82 17.48
C ASP A 27 -10.37 -10.99 18.62
N ALA A 28 -9.59 -10.56 19.63
CA ALA A 28 -10.08 -9.72 20.72
C ALA A 28 -10.24 -8.25 20.28
N CYS A 29 -9.38 -7.79 19.38
CA CYS A 29 -9.47 -6.45 18.80
C CYS A 29 -10.76 -6.24 18.01
N VAL A 30 -11.20 -7.20 17.19
CA VAL A 30 -12.38 -7.09 16.29
C VAL A 30 -13.68 -6.67 16.99
N ILE A 31 -13.88 -7.08 18.23
CA ILE A 31 -15.11 -6.80 19.00
C ILE A 31 -14.96 -5.63 19.98
N ASN A 32 -13.77 -5.01 20.05
CA ASN A 32 -13.45 -4.01 21.05
C ASN A 32 -13.57 -2.58 20.50
N GLU A 33 -14.75 -2.00 20.63
CA GLU A 33 -15.04 -0.65 20.16
C GLU A 33 -14.21 0.45 20.83
N GLU A 34 -13.83 0.28 22.10
CA GLU A 34 -12.97 1.25 22.78
C GLU A 34 -11.56 1.22 22.20
N LEU A 35 -11.03 0.01 21.96
CA LEU A 35 -9.74 -0.17 21.31
C LEU A 35 -9.75 0.40 19.89
N HIS A 36 -10.81 0.20 19.11
CA HIS A 36 -10.94 0.81 17.78
C HIS A 36 -10.80 2.34 17.82
N LYS A 37 -11.42 2.99 18.82
CA LYS A 37 -11.31 4.45 19.00
C LYS A 37 -9.88 4.86 19.34
N THR A 38 -9.19 4.12 20.21
CA THR A 38 -7.78 4.36 20.54
C THR A 38 -6.88 4.19 19.32
N ILE A 39 -7.07 3.11 18.55
CA ILE A 39 -6.27 2.83 17.35
C ILE A 39 -6.36 3.98 16.34
N VAL A 40 -7.57 4.43 16.01
CA VAL A 40 -7.75 5.45 14.99
C VAL A 40 -7.41 6.85 15.50
N ASN A 41 -7.78 7.21 16.74
CA ASN A 41 -7.65 8.59 17.22
C ASN A 41 -6.35 8.89 17.95
N GLU A 42 -5.72 7.89 18.57
CA GLU A 42 -4.51 8.06 19.37
C GLU A 42 -3.29 7.46 18.68
N LEU A 43 -3.44 6.28 18.07
CA LEU A 43 -2.34 5.62 17.36
C LEU A 43 -2.24 6.06 15.88
N TYR A 44 -3.28 6.66 15.33
CA TYR A 44 -3.37 7.10 13.93
C TYR A 44 -3.14 5.94 12.94
N GLN A 45 -3.67 4.76 13.25
CA GLN A 45 -3.54 3.55 12.45
C GLN A 45 -4.91 3.06 11.95
N ALA A 46 -4.91 2.39 10.80
CA ALA A 46 -6.09 1.68 10.31
C ALA A 46 -6.11 0.24 10.84
N TYR A 47 -7.27 -0.29 11.21
CA TYR A 47 -7.41 -1.67 11.72
C TYR A 47 -8.36 -2.54 10.89
N LYS A 48 -9.38 -1.92 10.29
CA LYS A 48 -10.39 -2.61 9.48
C LYS A 48 -10.21 -2.29 8.00
N LEU A 49 -10.16 -3.32 7.17
CA LEU A 49 -9.80 -3.27 5.75
C LEU A 49 -10.88 -3.90 4.87
N GLN A 50 -10.92 -3.49 3.61
CA GLN A 50 -11.81 -4.00 2.57
C GLN A 50 -11.01 -4.38 1.31
N CYS A 51 -11.55 -5.33 0.55
CA CYS A 51 -10.95 -5.78 -0.71
C CYS A 51 -11.16 -4.74 -1.82
N VAL A 52 -10.08 -4.34 -2.50
CA VAL A 52 -10.11 -3.41 -3.65
C VAL A 52 -9.99 -4.16 -4.97
N ASN A 53 -9.13 -5.18 -5.01
CA ASN A 53 -8.83 -5.90 -6.25
C ASN A 53 -9.17 -7.41 -6.14
N PRO A 54 -10.46 -7.78 -6.36
CA PRO A 54 -10.87 -9.17 -6.33
C PRO A 54 -10.38 -9.99 -7.54
N GLU A 55 -9.92 -9.34 -8.62
CA GLU A 55 -9.51 -10.00 -9.87
C GLU A 55 -8.22 -10.82 -9.70
N GLU A 56 -7.36 -10.41 -8.77
CA GLU A 56 -6.13 -11.15 -8.43
C GLU A 56 -6.39 -12.39 -7.55
N HIS A 57 -7.65 -12.63 -7.17
CA HIS A 57 -8.10 -13.76 -6.36
C HIS A 57 -7.43 -13.88 -4.97
N PHE A 58 -6.93 -12.76 -4.43
CA PHE A 58 -6.41 -12.69 -3.06
C PHE A 58 -7.48 -12.34 -2.02
N CYS A 59 -8.55 -11.67 -2.43
CA CYS A 59 -9.64 -11.24 -1.55
C CYS A 59 -10.99 -11.23 -2.27
N GLU A 60 -12.07 -11.07 -1.51
CA GLU A 60 -13.44 -10.96 -1.99
C GLU A 60 -14.08 -9.68 -1.46
N THR A 61 -14.93 -9.05 -2.26
CA THR A 61 -15.70 -7.87 -1.84
C THR A 61 -16.85 -8.26 -0.90
N GLY A 62 -17.32 -7.31 -0.09
CA GLY A 62 -18.43 -7.52 0.86
C GLY A 62 -18.05 -8.18 2.19
N TYR A 63 -16.75 -8.30 2.47
CA TYR A 63 -16.21 -8.82 3.72
C TYR A 63 -15.26 -7.84 4.37
N ASP A 64 -15.16 -7.96 5.69
CA ASP A 64 -14.23 -7.19 6.51
C ASP A 64 -12.94 -8.00 6.72
N TYR A 65 -11.81 -7.34 6.56
CA TYR A 65 -10.48 -7.93 6.73
C TYR A 65 -9.72 -7.23 7.84
N TYR A 66 -9.05 -8.02 8.68
CA TYR A 66 -8.21 -7.52 9.77
C TYR A 66 -6.82 -8.13 9.63
N LEU A 67 -5.79 -7.28 9.61
CA LEU A 67 -4.40 -7.72 9.57
C LEU A 67 -4.04 -8.38 10.91
N THR A 68 -3.72 -9.67 10.91
CA THR A 68 -3.33 -10.41 12.12
C THR A 68 -1.81 -10.61 12.22
N GLU A 69 -1.10 -10.50 11.09
CA GLU A 69 0.35 -10.65 11.07
C GLU A 69 0.96 -9.97 9.85
N LEU A 70 2.08 -9.28 10.05
CA LEU A 70 2.91 -8.72 8.98
C LEU A 70 4.37 -8.99 9.30
N LYS A 71 5.00 -9.89 8.55
CA LYS A 71 6.39 -10.31 8.79
C LYS A 71 7.24 -10.06 7.56
N ALA A 72 8.41 -9.46 7.75
CA ALA A 72 9.41 -9.38 6.70
C ALA A 72 9.86 -10.79 6.28
N ASP A 73 9.99 -11.02 4.98
CA ASP A 73 10.42 -12.31 4.47
C ASP A 73 11.90 -12.57 4.73
N SER A 74 12.17 -13.55 5.59
CA SER A 74 13.50 -14.03 5.94
C SER A 74 14.36 -14.45 4.74
N LYS A 75 13.76 -14.84 3.61
CA LYS A 75 14.49 -15.24 2.39
C LYS A 75 14.89 -14.04 1.52
N SER A 76 14.30 -12.87 1.73
CA SER A 76 14.60 -11.64 0.98
C SER A 76 14.55 -10.39 1.88
N PRO A 77 15.32 -10.37 2.99
CA PRO A 77 15.18 -9.36 4.05
C PRO A 77 15.59 -7.95 3.60
N MET A 78 16.39 -7.82 2.53
CA MET A 78 16.83 -6.53 1.99
C MET A 78 15.88 -5.92 0.97
N ASN A 79 14.84 -6.64 0.55
CA ASN A 79 13.98 -6.22 -0.55
C ASN A 79 12.63 -5.63 -0.09
N HIS A 80 12.39 -5.48 1.22
CA HIS A 80 11.15 -4.93 1.78
C HIS A 80 9.87 -5.70 1.38
N TYR A 81 9.97 -7.03 1.31
CA TYR A 81 8.84 -7.91 1.08
C TYR A 81 8.31 -8.46 2.41
N TYR A 82 6.99 -8.59 2.48
CA TYR A 82 6.28 -9.00 3.67
C TYR A 82 5.31 -10.13 3.36
N ILE A 83 5.21 -11.07 4.29
CA ILE A 83 4.14 -12.05 4.37
C ILE A 83 3.09 -11.45 5.29
N ALA A 84 1.92 -11.13 4.71
CA ALA A 84 0.79 -10.57 5.43
C ALA A 84 -0.30 -11.63 5.59
N THR A 85 -0.84 -11.75 6.81
CA THR A 85 -1.98 -12.62 7.12
C THR A 85 -3.15 -11.80 7.61
N PHE A 86 -4.31 -12.09 7.04
CA PHE A 86 -5.57 -11.42 7.32
C PHE A 86 -6.60 -12.43 7.80
N THR A 87 -7.49 -12.00 8.69
CA THR A 87 -8.70 -12.75 9.02
C THR A 87 -9.91 -12.10 8.37
N LYS A 88 -10.70 -12.91 7.67
CA LYS A 88 -11.92 -12.54 6.95
C LYS A 88 -13.13 -12.69 7.87
N TYR A 89 -13.96 -11.67 7.92
CA TYR A 89 -15.21 -11.62 8.68
C TYR A 89 -16.39 -11.26 7.78
N ASP A 90 -17.56 -11.81 8.07
CA ASP A 90 -18.81 -11.38 7.43
C ASP A 90 -19.37 -10.09 8.05
N SER A 91 -20.42 -9.56 7.41
CA SER A 91 -21.15 -8.38 7.88
C SER A 91 -21.80 -8.53 9.27
N THR A 92 -21.89 -9.76 9.79
CA THR A 92 -22.43 -10.05 11.13
C THR A 92 -21.34 -10.14 12.20
N GLY A 93 -20.07 -9.97 11.81
CA GLY A 93 -18.91 -10.09 12.70
C GLY A 93 -18.48 -11.52 12.97
N LYS A 94 -18.94 -12.49 12.17
CA LYS A 94 -18.51 -13.89 12.28
C LYS A 94 -17.23 -14.11 11.50
N LYS A 95 -16.22 -14.68 12.17
CA LYS A 95 -14.98 -15.15 11.55
C LYS A 95 -15.27 -16.24 10.53
N LEU A 96 -14.75 -16.08 9.32
CA LEU A 96 -14.95 -17.01 8.21
C LEU A 96 -13.68 -17.81 7.90
N ASP A 97 -12.57 -17.11 7.63
CA ASP A 97 -11.33 -17.72 7.15
C ASP A 97 -10.11 -16.86 7.47
N THR A 98 -8.92 -17.44 7.34
CA THR A 98 -7.64 -16.76 7.44
C THR A 98 -6.90 -16.85 6.11
N ILE A 99 -6.53 -15.71 5.55
CA ILE A 99 -5.86 -15.58 4.25
C ILE A 99 -4.42 -15.14 4.50
N THR A 100 -3.45 -15.88 3.98
CA THR A 100 -2.04 -15.49 3.97
C THR A 100 -1.61 -15.17 2.55
N LEU A 101 -1.13 -13.95 2.33
CA LEU A 101 -0.57 -13.54 1.04
C LEU A 101 0.83 -14.14 0.84
N PRO A 102 1.26 -14.34 -0.42
CA PRO A 102 2.67 -14.58 -0.70
C PRO A 102 3.52 -13.38 -0.24
N SER A 103 4.84 -13.57 -0.22
CA SER A 103 5.80 -12.50 0.04
C SER A 103 5.63 -11.39 -1.00
N LEU A 104 5.13 -10.23 -0.58
CA LEU A 104 4.78 -9.10 -1.45
C LEU A 104 5.30 -7.77 -0.88
N PRO A 105 5.60 -6.77 -1.73
CA PRO A 105 5.85 -5.41 -1.28
C PRO A 105 4.60 -4.81 -0.62
N THR A 106 4.78 -3.91 0.35
CA THR A 106 3.68 -3.26 1.06
C THR A 106 2.76 -2.47 0.12
N SER A 107 3.30 -1.87 -0.94
CA SER A 107 2.50 -1.20 -1.97
C SER A 107 1.52 -2.12 -2.69
N ILE A 108 1.91 -3.36 -3.00
CA ILE A 108 1.02 -4.34 -3.64
C ILE A 108 -0.04 -4.82 -2.64
N ILE A 109 0.34 -5.03 -1.37
CA ILE A 109 -0.61 -5.39 -0.32
C ILE A 109 -1.67 -4.28 -0.16
N GLY A 110 -1.26 -3.01 -0.17
CA GLY A 110 -2.16 -1.84 -0.15
C GLY A 110 -3.01 -1.66 -1.41
N MET A 111 -2.67 -2.31 -2.53
CA MET A 111 -3.52 -2.37 -3.72
C MET A 111 -4.57 -3.50 -3.65
N ILE A 112 -4.33 -4.53 -2.83
CA ILE A 112 -5.29 -5.63 -2.62
C ILE A 112 -6.30 -5.24 -1.55
N PHE A 113 -5.83 -4.67 -0.45
CA PHE A 113 -6.64 -4.25 0.70
C PHE A 113 -6.46 -2.76 0.96
N THR A 114 -7.54 -2.07 1.28
CA THR A 114 -7.53 -0.67 1.71
C THR A 114 -8.34 -0.52 3.00
N PRO A 115 -8.02 0.44 3.88
CA PRO A 115 -8.90 0.77 4.99
C PRO A 115 -10.32 1.10 4.54
N VAL A 116 -11.30 0.82 5.38
CA VAL A 116 -12.68 1.27 5.13
C VAL A 116 -12.77 2.80 5.13
N GLU A 117 -13.75 3.32 4.40
CA GLU A 117 -13.86 4.74 4.05
C GLU A 117 -13.87 5.69 5.26
N ASP A 118 -14.52 5.31 6.36
CA ASP A 118 -14.58 6.10 7.58
C ASP A 118 -13.20 6.31 8.21
N GLN A 119 -12.34 5.29 8.16
CA GLN A 119 -10.95 5.39 8.60
C GLN A 119 -10.11 6.23 7.64
N LEU A 120 -10.31 6.11 6.31
CA LEU A 120 -9.59 6.93 5.32
C LEU A 120 -9.88 8.42 5.49
N ILE A 121 -11.15 8.79 5.70
CA ILE A 121 -11.55 10.17 5.98
C ILE A 121 -10.88 10.68 7.26
N ARG A 122 -10.79 9.84 8.29
CA ARG A 122 -10.23 10.23 9.58
C ARG A 122 -8.70 10.31 9.60
N LEU A 123 -8.05 9.41 8.85
CA LEU A 123 -6.61 9.23 8.74
C LEU A 123 -6.10 9.76 7.40
N HIS A 124 -6.65 10.89 6.95
CA HIS A 124 -6.16 11.55 5.74
C HIS A 124 -4.81 12.22 6.04
N ASP A 125 -3.92 12.16 5.06
CA ASP A 125 -2.65 12.86 5.13
C ASP A 125 -2.86 14.37 4.95
N SER A 126 -2.08 15.18 5.66
CA SER A 126 -2.07 16.62 5.46
C SER A 126 -1.42 17.00 4.12
N GLU A 127 -2.19 17.65 3.24
CA GLU A 127 -1.68 18.14 1.95
C GLU A 127 -0.52 19.15 2.10
N GLU A 128 -0.44 19.87 3.21
CA GLU A 128 0.58 20.90 3.45
C GLU A 128 1.91 20.33 3.93
N PHE A 129 1.87 19.23 4.69
CA PHE A 129 3.03 18.72 5.43
C PHE A 129 3.50 17.34 4.94
N CYS A 130 2.63 16.58 4.29
CA CYS A 130 2.93 15.23 3.85
C CYS A 130 3.39 15.21 2.39
N GLY A 131 4.70 15.12 2.18
CA GLY A 131 5.25 14.65 0.92
C GLY A 131 5.10 13.13 0.84
N HIS A 132 4.78 12.58 -0.34
CA HIS A 132 4.76 11.13 -0.55
C HIS A 132 6.07 10.49 -0.07
N TYR A 133 6.04 9.81 1.09
CA TYR A 133 7.20 9.18 1.70
C TYR A 133 7.60 7.94 0.90
N MET A 134 8.34 8.15 -0.18
CA MET A 134 8.89 7.06 -0.98
C MET A 134 10.07 6.35 -0.29
N PHE A 135 10.68 6.98 0.73
CA PHE A 135 11.79 6.41 1.49
C PHE A 135 11.69 6.72 2.99
N PRO A 136 11.96 5.74 3.88
CA PRO A 136 12.08 6.00 5.31
C PRO A 136 13.18 7.01 5.62
N TYR A 137 12.96 7.89 6.60
CA TYR A 137 13.94 8.90 6.99
C TYR A 137 15.32 8.35 7.35
N CYS A 138 15.40 7.14 7.91
CA CYS A 138 16.67 6.51 8.23
C CYS A 138 17.49 6.15 6.99
N ILE A 139 16.82 5.83 5.86
CA ILE A 139 17.44 5.62 4.56
C ILE A 139 17.81 6.98 3.96
N LEU A 140 16.87 7.92 3.93
CA LEU A 140 17.11 9.29 3.45
C LEU A 140 18.32 9.93 4.14
N ASN A 141 18.42 9.85 5.46
CA ASN A 141 19.55 10.36 6.26
C ASN A 141 20.88 9.66 5.97
N LYS A 142 20.85 8.36 5.64
CA LYS A 142 22.05 7.62 5.22
C LYS A 142 22.47 8.00 3.80
N HIS A 143 21.53 8.34 2.92
CA HIS A 143 21.81 8.65 1.52
C HIS A 143 22.14 10.14 1.28
N LEU A 144 21.54 11.07 2.03
CA LEU A 144 21.72 12.53 1.90
C LEU A 144 23.19 12.99 1.83
N PRO A 145 24.12 12.50 2.68
CA PRO A 145 25.53 12.89 2.62
C PRO A 145 26.23 12.47 1.33
N PHE A 146 25.78 11.39 0.68
CA PHE A 146 26.41 10.86 -0.53
C PHE A 146 25.93 11.56 -1.80
N TRP A 147 24.67 11.98 -1.84
CA TRP A 147 24.03 12.54 -3.04
C TRP A 147 23.90 14.06 -2.99
N GLY A 148 24.34 14.70 -1.89
CA GLY A 148 24.30 16.16 -1.73
C GLY A 148 22.89 16.73 -1.60
N GLY A 149 21.89 15.87 -1.43
CA GLY A 149 20.47 16.20 -1.44
C GLY A 149 19.63 15.05 -1.99
N TYR A 150 18.33 15.11 -1.76
CA TYR A 150 17.33 14.26 -2.42
C TYR A 150 16.33 15.18 -3.10
N VAL A 151 16.04 14.92 -4.38
CA VAL A 151 15.04 15.68 -5.15
C VAL A 151 13.99 14.68 -5.61
N GLY A 152 12.82 14.72 -5.00
CA GLY A 152 11.63 14.05 -5.52
C GLY A 152 11.01 14.92 -6.61
N SER A 153 10.86 14.39 -7.82
CA SER A 153 10.05 15.02 -8.85
C SER A 153 8.70 14.30 -8.88
N HIS A 154 7.65 15.02 -8.55
CA HIS A 154 6.28 14.54 -8.72
C HIS A 154 5.78 14.96 -10.10
N PHE A 155 5.19 14.01 -10.82
CA PHE A 155 4.50 14.26 -12.07
C PHE A 155 3.05 13.84 -11.87
N GLU A 156 2.15 14.80 -11.84
CA GLU A 156 0.74 14.52 -12.07
C GLU A 156 0.57 14.33 -13.57
N ILE A 157 0.30 13.09 -13.99
CA ILE A 157 0.13 12.76 -15.40
C ILE A 157 -1.37 12.63 -15.65
N GLU A 158 -1.94 13.69 -16.19
CA GLU A 158 -3.27 13.62 -16.79
C GLU A 158 -3.12 13.19 -18.26
N TRP A 159 -3.69 12.04 -18.60
CA TRP A 159 -3.74 11.59 -19.98
C TRP A 159 -4.96 12.20 -20.66
N ASP A 160 -4.76 12.75 -21.84
CA ASP A 160 -5.84 13.24 -22.69
C ASP A 160 -6.83 12.11 -23.00
N ASP A 161 -8.12 12.43 -23.09
CA ASP A 161 -9.21 11.49 -23.41
C ASP A 161 -8.89 10.60 -24.63
N ARG A 162 -8.17 11.13 -25.63
CA ARG A 162 -7.76 10.38 -26.82
C ARG A 162 -6.70 9.30 -26.54
N SER A 163 -6.08 9.29 -25.38
CA SER A 163 -5.09 8.29 -24.98
C SER A 163 -5.73 6.95 -24.60
N TYR A 164 -7.03 6.94 -24.32
CA TYR A 164 -7.73 5.75 -23.83
C TYR A 164 -8.41 4.98 -24.97
N LEU A 165 -8.16 3.66 -25.03
CA LEU A 165 -8.74 2.77 -26.04
C LEU A 165 -10.27 2.81 -26.08
N ILE A 166 -10.92 3.03 -24.93
CA ILE A 166 -12.38 3.14 -24.85
C ILE A 166 -12.95 4.30 -25.68
N ASN A 167 -12.14 5.32 -25.95
CA ASN A 167 -12.53 6.50 -26.71
C ASN A 167 -12.17 6.42 -28.21
N LYS A 168 -11.73 5.26 -28.71
CA LYS A 168 -11.30 5.11 -30.13
C LYS A 168 -12.33 5.58 -31.16
N ASP A 169 -13.62 5.38 -30.87
CA ASP A 169 -14.70 5.74 -31.80
C ASP A 169 -14.98 7.25 -31.80
N LYS A 170 -14.56 7.96 -30.73
CA LYS A 170 -14.63 9.42 -30.63
C LYS A 170 -13.47 10.10 -31.37
N TYR A 171 -12.33 9.43 -31.51
CA TYR A 171 -11.12 9.97 -32.13
C TYR A 171 -10.59 9.05 -33.25
N PRO A 172 -11.33 8.89 -34.37
CA PRO A 172 -10.99 7.94 -35.43
C PRO A 172 -9.69 8.27 -36.18
N GLU A 173 -9.13 9.46 -35.98
CA GLU A 173 -7.86 9.90 -36.57
C GLU A 173 -6.62 9.25 -35.95
N PHE A 174 -6.72 8.66 -34.75
CA PHE A 174 -5.60 8.01 -34.07
C PHE A 174 -5.61 6.49 -34.25
N ASP A 175 -4.41 5.90 -34.37
CA ASP A 175 -4.25 4.45 -34.46
C ASP A 175 -4.11 3.83 -33.06
N TYR A 176 -5.16 3.13 -32.62
CA TYR A 176 -5.22 2.45 -31.33
C TYR A 176 -4.71 1.00 -31.37
N LYS A 177 -4.16 0.51 -32.49
CA LYS A 177 -3.74 -0.90 -32.63
C LYS A 177 -2.86 -1.39 -31.49
N PHE A 178 -1.87 -0.61 -31.08
CA PHE A 178 -0.93 -1.03 -30.03
C PHE A 178 -1.61 -1.15 -28.66
N ILE A 179 -2.48 -0.21 -28.31
CA ILE A 179 -3.21 -0.26 -27.03
C ILE A 179 -4.22 -1.41 -27.06
N ALA A 180 -4.90 -1.63 -28.18
CA ALA A 180 -5.81 -2.77 -28.35
C ALA A 180 -5.11 -4.13 -28.25
N GLN A 181 -3.84 -4.21 -28.63
CA GLN A 181 -3.02 -5.43 -28.54
C GLN A 181 -2.37 -5.62 -27.16
N SER A 182 -2.36 -4.60 -26.30
CA SER A 182 -1.77 -4.66 -24.98
C SER A 182 -2.71 -5.36 -23.99
N THR A 183 -2.78 -6.69 -24.08
CA THR A 183 -3.59 -7.54 -23.19
C THR A 183 -2.77 -8.18 -22.07
N PHE A 184 -1.51 -7.77 -21.89
CA PHE A 184 -0.66 -8.35 -20.84
C PHE A 184 -1.16 -7.90 -19.47
N VAL A 185 -1.54 -8.88 -18.66
CA VAL A 185 -1.80 -8.68 -17.23
C VAL A 185 -0.49 -8.83 -16.46
N GLN A 186 -0.29 -7.99 -15.45
CA GLN A 186 0.83 -8.17 -14.53
C GLN A 186 0.61 -9.48 -13.76
N ASN A 187 1.45 -10.49 -14.00
CA ASN A 187 1.31 -11.74 -13.27
C ASN A 187 2.09 -11.66 -11.96
N LEU A 188 1.41 -11.20 -10.90
CA LEU A 188 2.00 -11.02 -9.57
C LEU A 188 2.58 -12.33 -8.99
N LYS A 189 2.09 -13.49 -9.44
CA LYS A 189 2.59 -14.82 -9.03
C LYS A 189 3.88 -15.23 -9.75
N LEU A 190 4.20 -14.60 -10.89
CA LEU A 190 5.38 -14.89 -11.71
C LEU A 190 6.42 -13.75 -11.71
N VAL A 191 6.21 -12.68 -10.94
CA VAL A 191 7.23 -11.63 -10.78
C VAL A 191 8.51 -12.30 -10.28
N ASP A 192 9.57 -12.29 -11.11
CA ASP A 192 10.89 -12.77 -10.71
C ASP A 192 11.50 -11.75 -9.73
N GLN A 193 11.50 -12.13 -8.47
CA GLN A 193 11.87 -11.34 -7.30
C GLN A 193 13.40 -11.17 -7.14
N LYS A 194 14.19 -11.60 -8.13
CA LYS A 194 15.63 -11.37 -8.19
C LYS A 194 16.03 -10.01 -8.78
N ALA A 195 15.12 -9.05 -8.87
CA ALA A 195 15.50 -7.65 -9.00
C ALA A 195 16.05 -7.13 -7.64
N GLY A 196 17.07 -7.80 -7.11
CA GLY A 196 18.01 -7.15 -6.22
C GLY A 196 18.56 -5.96 -6.99
N VAL A 197 18.60 -4.80 -6.33
CA VAL A 197 19.17 -3.57 -6.86
C VAL A 197 20.47 -3.94 -7.62
N PRO A 198 20.53 -3.79 -8.96
CA PRO A 198 21.66 -4.29 -9.75
C PRO A 198 23.02 -3.72 -9.29
N PHE A 199 22.99 -2.68 -8.48
CA PHE A 199 24.14 -1.88 -8.06
C PHE A 199 24.63 -2.17 -6.63
N LEU A 200 24.00 -3.08 -5.87
CA LEU A 200 24.45 -3.42 -4.50
C LEU A 200 25.37 -4.66 -4.44
N ASN A 201 25.31 -5.54 -5.43
CA ASN A 201 26.09 -6.78 -5.43
C ASN A 201 27.46 -6.67 -6.15
N GLU A 202 27.77 -5.51 -6.73
CA GLU A 202 29.05 -5.27 -7.44
C GLU A 202 29.90 -4.15 -6.82
N ARG A 203 30.02 -4.11 -5.49
CA ARG A 203 31.12 -3.34 -4.87
C ARG A 203 32.08 -4.27 -4.15
N ILE A 204 33.18 -4.54 -4.88
CA ILE A 204 34.52 -4.89 -4.40
C ILE A 204 34.99 -3.82 -3.41
#